data_AF-A0A6B3GC07-F1
#
_entry.id   AF-A0A6B3GC07-F1
#
_cell.length_a   1.000
_cell.length_b   1.000
_cell.length_c   1.000
_cell.angle_alpha   90.00
_cell.angle_beta   90.00
_cell.angle_gamma   90.00
#
_symmetry.space_group_name_H-M   'P 1'
#
loop_
_entity.id
_entity.type
_entity.pdbx_description
1 polymer ?
#
loop_
_entity_poly.entity_id
_entity_poly.type
_entity_poly.pdbx_seq_one_letter_code
_entity_poly.pdbx_strand_id
1 'polypeptide(L)'
;MGLRTEAEAWLRSKGSDQWSDPEAGARAIAKWHAAIDEGRTWLITTETGTVLGTVSRGPVDRDFWTDQDAPESALYLYKLMVSRAASGMGIGGLALDWAGRIAALEGRRWVRIDCWRTATGLQRYYESAGFAHVRTESPSHRKSGWLAQRPASLVLNENALRPTADVVSLPRVGVSSAGRKLPSHN
;
A
#
# COMPACT_ATOMS: atom_id res chain seq x y z
N MET A 1 -11.03 0.16 10.55
CA MET A 1 -10.03 0.61 11.55
C MET A 1 -9.36 -0.52 12.33
N GLY A 2 -9.98 -1.71 12.51
CA GLY A 2 -9.41 -2.79 13.33
C GLY A 2 -8.01 -3.29 12.95
N LEU A 3 -7.74 -3.52 11.65
CA LEU A 3 -6.44 -4.07 11.21
C LEU A 3 -5.24 -3.16 11.52
N ARG A 4 -5.40 -1.84 11.43
CA ARG A 4 -4.33 -0.90 11.72
C ARG A 4 -4.01 -0.90 13.21
N THR A 5 -5.04 -0.79 14.04
CA THR A 5 -4.90 -0.82 15.50
C THR A 5 -4.26 -2.15 15.96
N GLU A 6 -4.63 -3.26 15.32
CA GLU A 6 -4.03 -4.56 15.57
C GLU A 6 -2.54 -4.59 15.17
N ALA A 7 -2.20 -4.07 13.99
CA ALA A 7 -0.82 -4.01 13.51
C ALA A 7 0.06 -3.08 14.37
N GLU A 8 -0.45 -1.91 14.78
CA GLU A 8 0.22 -0.99 15.71
C GLU A 8 0.45 -1.64 17.07
N ALA A 9 -0.53 -2.38 17.60
CA ALA A 9 -0.36 -3.12 18.85
C ALA A 9 0.72 -4.21 18.75
N TRP A 10 0.81 -4.91 17.61
CA TRP A 10 1.83 -5.92 17.37
C TRP A 10 3.22 -5.32 17.13
N LEU A 11 3.34 -4.23 16.38
CA LEU A 11 4.60 -3.52 16.20
C LEU A 11 5.15 -3.03 17.55
N ARG A 12 4.29 -2.44 18.40
CA ARG A 12 4.65 -2.09 19.77
C ARG A 12 5.11 -3.29 20.59
N SER A 13 4.43 -4.44 20.49
CA SER A 13 4.84 -5.65 21.22
C SER A 13 6.15 -6.25 20.70
N LYS A 14 6.60 -5.89 19.50
CA LYS A 14 7.90 -6.23 18.93
C LYS A 14 8.98 -5.15 19.15
N GLY A 15 8.70 -4.15 20.00
CA GLY A 15 9.64 -3.06 20.28
C GLY A 15 9.83 -2.10 19.09
N SER A 16 8.94 -2.14 18.11
CA SER A 16 8.95 -1.27 16.94
C SER A 16 8.08 -0.05 17.21
N ASP A 17 8.64 1.14 17.02
CA ASP A 17 7.94 2.43 17.07
C ASP A 17 7.25 2.75 15.72
N GLN A 18 7.01 1.73 14.91
CA GLN A 18 6.40 1.89 13.59
C GLN A 18 4.95 2.29 13.79
N TRP A 19 4.60 3.45 13.25
CA TRP A 19 3.24 4.03 13.31
C TRP A 19 2.79 4.48 14.72
N SER A 20 3.71 4.75 15.64
CA SER A 20 3.39 5.16 17.02
C SER A 20 3.12 6.66 17.24
N ASP A 21 3.34 7.51 16.22
CA ASP A 21 3.15 8.97 16.32
C ASP A 21 1.66 9.34 16.10
N PRO A 22 0.97 9.93 17.09
CA PRO A 22 -0.44 10.32 17.00
C PRO A 22 -0.75 11.37 15.91
N GLU A 23 0.14 12.35 15.69
CA GLU A 23 -0.02 13.36 14.63
C GLU A 23 0.25 12.78 13.24
N ALA A 24 1.21 11.85 13.14
CA ALA A 24 1.35 11.02 11.95
C ALA A 24 0.13 10.12 11.75
N GLY A 25 -0.54 9.69 12.82
CA GLY A 25 -1.78 8.90 12.81
C GLY A 25 -2.93 9.59 12.09
N ALA A 26 -3.29 10.81 12.50
CA ALA A 26 -4.38 11.57 11.88
C ALA A 26 -4.10 11.92 10.41
N ARG A 27 -2.88 12.40 10.09
CA ARG A 27 -2.44 12.64 8.70
C ARG A 27 -2.43 11.35 7.87
N ALA A 28 -2.04 10.23 8.46
CA ALA A 28 -2.06 8.94 7.80
C ALA A 28 -3.50 8.47 7.54
N ILE A 29 -4.45 8.69 8.45
CA ILE A 29 -5.87 8.37 8.26
C ILE A 29 -6.45 9.18 7.08
N ALA A 30 -6.21 10.50 7.04
CA ALA A 30 -6.66 11.32 5.91
C ALA A 30 -6.08 10.84 4.56
N LYS A 31 -4.79 10.50 4.54
CA LYS A 31 -4.14 9.90 3.36
C LYS A 31 -4.71 8.53 2.99
N TRP A 32 -5.28 7.78 3.93
CA TRP A 32 -5.94 6.50 3.65
C TRP A 32 -7.31 6.73 3.02
N HIS A 33 -8.11 7.64 3.56
CA HIS A 33 -9.41 7.98 2.97
C HIS A 33 -9.23 8.44 1.51
N ALA A 34 -8.31 9.36 1.25
CA ALA A 34 -8.01 9.77 -0.13
C ALA A 34 -7.58 8.60 -1.03
N ALA A 35 -6.76 7.68 -0.53
CA ALA A 35 -6.34 6.50 -1.30
C ALA A 35 -7.48 5.49 -1.52
N ILE A 36 -8.45 5.41 -0.61
CA ILE A 36 -9.66 4.58 -0.79
C ILE A 36 -10.58 5.25 -1.82
N ASP A 37 -10.83 6.55 -1.67
CA ASP A 37 -11.70 7.34 -2.56
C ASP A 37 -11.18 7.34 -4.01
N GLU A 38 -9.87 7.33 -4.19
CA GLU A 38 -9.21 7.25 -5.51
C GLU A 38 -9.05 5.81 -6.04
N GLY A 39 -9.60 4.80 -5.36
CA GLY A 39 -9.52 3.39 -5.79
C GLY A 39 -8.08 2.84 -5.79
N ARG A 40 -7.23 3.34 -4.91
CA ARG A 40 -5.81 2.94 -4.76
C ARG A 40 -5.59 2.00 -3.58
N THR A 41 -6.64 1.56 -2.89
CA THR A 41 -6.56 0.64 -1.75
C THR A 41 -7.50 -0.53 -1.97
N TRP A 42 -7.00 -1.73 -1.73
CA TRP A 42 -7.75 -2.97 -1.86
C TRP A 42 -7.82 -3.70 -0.52
N LEU A 43 -8.93 -4.39 -0.34
CA LEU A 43 -9.15 -5.32 0.76
C LEU A 43 -8.99 -6.75 0.24
N ILE A 44 -8.42 -7.60 1.06
CA ILE A 44 -8.36 -9.03 0.83
C ILE A 44 -9.37 -9.64 1.79
N THR A 45 -10.38 -10.32 1.27
CA THR A 45 -11.47 -10.86 2.07
C THR A 45 -11.68 -12.35 1.81
N THR A 46 -12.30 -13.04 2.77
CA THR A 46 -12.95 -14.33 2.51
C THR A 46 -14.19 -14.13 1.63
N GLU A 47 -14.75 -15.23 1.11
CA GLU A 47 -16.04 -15.21 0.43
C GLU A 47 -17.18 -14.72 1.34
N THR A 48 -17.06 -14.96 2.65
CA THR A 48 -18.00 -14.47 3.66
C THR A 48 -17.80 -13.00 4.05
N GLY A 49 -16.90 -12.28 3.38
CA GLY A 49 -16.64 -10.85 3.61
C GLY A 49 -15.72 -10.53 4.79
N THR A 50 -15.09 -11.53 5.41
CA THR A 50 -14.14 -11.30 6.51
C THR A 50 -12.84 -10.71 5.96
N VAL A 51 -12.41 -9.56 6.47
CA VAL A 51 -11.18 -8.89 6.01
C VAL A 51 -9.93 -9.58 6.56
N LEU A 52 -9.12 -10.12 5.65
CA LEU A 52 -7.86 -10.81 5.93
C LEU A 52 -6.64 -9.90 5.77
N GLY A 53 -6.76 -8.80 5.02
CA GLY A 53 -5.66 -7.87 4.81
C GLY A 53 -6.03 -6.68 3.93
N THR A 54 -5.06 -5.79 3.73
CA THR A 54 -5.16 -4.64 2.84
C THR A 54 -3.82 -4.36 2.18
N VAL A 55 -3.89 -3.76 0.99
CA VAL A 55 -2.73 -3.25 0.26
C VAL A 55 -3.13 -1.96 -0.45
N SER A 56 -2.23 -0.98 -0.49
CA SER A 56 -2.42 0.26 -1.24
C SER A 56 -1.34 0.44 -2.29
N ARG A 57 -1.67 1.17 -3.35
CA ARG A 57 -0.68 1.77 -4.27
C ARG A 57 -0.60 3.28 -4.12
N GLY A 58 0.53 3.84 -4.52
CA GLY A 58 0.75 5.29 -4.51
C GLY A 58 1.58 5.77 -5.68
N PRO A 59 1.79 7.09 -5.80
CA PRO A 59 2.75 7.64 -6.73
C PRO A 59 4.18 7.19 -6.37
N VAL A 60 5.11 7.45 -7.27
CA VAL A 60 6.54 7.34 -7.00
C VAL A 60 6.91 8.23 -5.80
N ASP A 61 7.65 7.69 -4.83
CA ASP A 61 8.23 8.48 -3.75
C ASP A 61 9.54 9.10 -4.22
N ARG A 62 9.52 10.41 -4.46
CA ARG A 62 10.67 11.18 -4.98
C ARG A 62 11.75 11.45 -3.91
N ASP A 63 11.49 11.14 -2.64
CA ASP A 63 12.56 11.06 -1.63
C ASP A 63 13.53 9.91 -1.91
N PHE A 64 13.09 8.90 -2.69
CA PHE A 64 13.81 7.65 -2.88
C PHE A 64 14.11 7.33 -4.34
N TRP A 65 13.18 7.56 -5.26
CA TRP A 65 13.27 7.14 -6.66
C TRP A 65 13.45 8.34 -7.60
N THR A 66 14.53 8.29 -8.36
CA THR A 66 14.94 9.32 -9.32
C THR A 66 14.52 8.92 -10.74
N ASP A 67 14.67 9.83 -11.71
CA ASP A 67 14.35 9.52 -13.10
C ASP A 67 15.29 8.45 -13.71
N GLN A 68 16.52 8.32 -13.17
CA GLN A 68 17.43 7.24 -13.56
C GLN A 68 16.89 5.85 -13.21
N ASP A 69 15.96 5.77 -12.25
CA ASP A 69 15.32 4.52 -11.88
C ASP A 69 14.15 4.14 -12.80
N ALA A 70 13.85 4.92 -13.84
CA ALA A 70 12.71 4.73 -14.75
C ALA A 70 11.40 4.51 -13.96
N PRO A 71 10.94 5.50 -13.18
CA PRO A 71 9.89 5.32 -12.19
C PRO A 71 8.54 4.87 -12.78
N GLU A 72 8.26 5.22 -14.03
CA GLU A 72 7.11 4.77 -14.82
C GLU A 72 7.10 3.26 -15.08
N SER A 73 8.26 2.60 -15.02
CA SER A 73 8.38 1.15 -15.23
C SER A 73 7.91 0.31 -14.04
N ALA A 74 7.44 0.93 -12.94
CA ALA A 74 7.12 0.25 -11.70
C ALA A 74 5.79 0.68 -11.06
N LEU A 75 5.09 -0.28 -10.44
CA LEU A 75 3.97 -0.03 -9.52
C LEU A 75 4.52 0.08 -8.09
N TYR A 76 4.15 1.14 -7.36
CA TYR A 76 4.63 1.36 -5.99
C TYR A 76 3.58 0.93 -4.98
N LEU A 77 3.92 -0.07 -4.16
CA LEU A 77 3.05 -0.55 -3.09
C LEU A 77 3.43 0.06 -1.76
N TYR A 78 2.40 0.36 -0.97
CA TYR A 78 2.53 0.84 0.39
C TYR A 78 1.45 0.20 1.26
N LYS A 79 1.68 0.15 2.58
CA LYS A 79 0.67 -0.24 3.57
C LYS A 79 0.09 -1.65 3.34
N LEU A 80 0.91 -2.60 2.93
CA LEU A 80 0.53 -4.01 2.97
C LEU A 80 0.41 -4.46 4.43
N MET A 81 -0.78 -4.86 4.84
CA MET A 81 -1.09 -5.35 6.19
C MET A 81 -1.94 -6.60 6.10
N VAL A 82 -1.60 -7.61 6.89
CA VAL A 82 -2.35 -8.87 7.00
C VAL A 82 -2.88 -8.96 8.44
N SER A 83 -4.14 -9.37 8.59
CA SER A 83 -4.75 -9.66 9.89
C SER A 83 -3.92 -10.72 10.61
N ARG A 84 -3.76 -10.61 11.94
CA ARG A 84 -3.00 -11.64 12.65
C ARG A 84 -3.73 -12.97 12.71
N ALA A 85 -5.07 -12.96 12.69
CA ALA A 85 -5.87 -14.17 12.53
C ALA A 85 -5.57 -14.92 11.22
N ALA A 86 -5.04 -14.20 10.21
CA ALA A 86 -4.62 -14.75 8.93
C ALA A 86 -3.08 -14.85 8.77
N SER A 87 -2.32 -14.59 9.84
CA SER A 87 -0.86 -14.67 9.82
C SER A 87 -0.42 -16.11 9.54
N GLY A 88 0.58 -16.26 8.67
CA GLY A 88 1.07 -17.58 8.26
C GLY A 88 0.26 -18.27 7.15
N MET A 89 -0.91 -17.73 6.76
CA MET A 89 -1.74 -18.28 5.69
C MET A 89 -1.31 -17.84 4.27
N GLY A 90 -0.14 -17.23 4.13
CA GLY A 90 0.39 -16.78 2.82
C GLY A 90 -0.31 -15.56 2.19
N ILE A 91 -1.24 -14.90 2.89
CA ILE A 91 -2.04 -13.78 2.35
C ILE A 91 -1.17 -12.64 1.79
N GLY A 92 -0.06 -12.32 2.47
CA GLY A 92 0.86 -11.29 1.99
C GLY A 92 1.52 -11.65 0.65
N GLY A 93 1.87 -12.92 0.44
CA GLY A 93 2.41 -13.40 -0.84
C GLY A 93 1.38 -13.32 -1.95
N LEU A 94 0.14 -13.74 -1.68
CA LEU A 94 -0.98 -13.63 -2.61
C LEU A 94 -1.25 -12.18 -3.03
N ALA A 95 -1.16 -11.24 -2.09
CA ALA A 95 -1.30 -9.81 -2.38
C ALA A 95 -0.18 -9.29 -3.30
N LEU A 96 1.05 -9.76 -3.11
CA LEU A 96 2.19 -9.38 -3.93
C LEU A 96 2.10 -9.95 -5.34
N ASP A 97 1.65 -11.19 -5.51
CA ASP A 97 1.42 -11.80 -6.84
C ASP A 97 0.32 -11.06 -7.60
N TRP A 98 -0.76 -10.74 -6.91
CA TRP A 98 -1.83 -9.93 -7.46
C TRP A 98 -1.33 -8.55 -7.90
N ALA A 99 -0.52 -7.88 -7.08
CA ALA A 99 0.05 -6.58 -7.44
C ALA A 99 1.00 -6.66 -8.65
N GLY A 100 1.75 -7.76 -8.78
CA GLY A 100 2.55 -8.05 -9.98
C GLY A 100 1.69 -8.12 -11.24
N ARG A 101 0.55 -8.81 -11.18
CA ARG A 101 -0.41 -8.87 -12.30
C ARG A 101 -0.96 -7.48 -12.65
N ILE A 102 -1.32 -6.66 -11.66
CA ILE A 102 -1.76 -5.28 -11.90
C ILE A 102 -0.66 -4.46 -12.58
N ALA A 103 0.58 -4.56 -12.08
CA ALA A 103 1.72 -3.88 -12.69
C ALA A 103 1.90 -4.29 -14.16
N ALA A 104 1.85 -5.59 -14.45
CA ALA A 104 1.97 -6.11 -15.82
C ALA A 104 0.83 -5.64 -16.75
N LEU A 105 -0.42 -5.62 -16.26
CA LEU A 105 -1.57 -5.10 -17.02
C LEU A 105 -1.44 -3.60 -17.31
N GLU A 106 -0.80 -2.85 -16.42
CA GLU A 106 -0.46 -1.43 -16.63
C GLU A 106 0.83 -1.24 -17.46
N GLY A 107 1.38 -2.28 -18.06
CA GLY A 107 2.60 -2.22 -18.89
C GLY A 107 3.89 -1.98 -18.08
N ARG A 108 3.84 -2.18 -16.76
CA ARG A 108 4.98 -1.97 -15.85
C ARG A 108 5.74 -3.28 -15.65
N ARG A 109 7.06 -3.18 -15.56
CA ARG A 109 7.96 -4.34 -15.38
C ARG A 109 8.17 -4.71 -13.92
N TRP A 110 7.98 -3.77 -13.01
CA TRP A 110 8.36 -3.93 -11.62
C TRP A 110 7.22 -3.61 -10.65
N VAL A 111 7.27 -4.26 -9.50
CA VAL A 111 6.63 -3.80 -8.27
C VAL A 111 7.74 -3.30 -7.35
N ARG A 112 7.60 -2.09 -6.81
CA ARG A 112 8.58 -1.45 -5.92
C ARG A 112 7.97 -1.15 -4.56
N ILE A 113 8.81 -1.24 -3.54
CA ILE A 113 8.48 -0.94 -2.15
C ILE A 113 9.62 -0.15 -1.50
N ASP A 114 9.27 0.61 -0.48
CA ASP A 114 10.19 1.04 0.57
C ASP A 114 9.71 0.47 1.92
N CYS A 115 10.63 -0.08 2.71
CA CYS A 115 10.32 -0.46 4.08
C CYS A 115 11.31 0.15 5.07
N TRP A 116 11.03 -0.04 6.35
CA TRP A 116 11.89 0.43 7.43
C TRP A 116 13.30 -0.15 7.35
N ARG A 117 14.29 0.73 7.50
CA ARG A 117 15.72 0.37 7.37
C ARG A 117 16.18 -0.64 8.41
N THR A 118 15.59 -0.63 9.60
CA THR A 118 15.97 -1.51 10.72
C THR A 118 15.08 -2.74 10.86
N ALA A 119 14.00 -2.84 10.08
CA ALA A 119 13.03 -3.94 10.15
C ALA A 119 13.54 -5.18 9.40
N THR A 120 14.68 -5.75 9.81
CA THR A 120 15.36 -6.82 9.07
C THR A 120 14.50 -8.08 8.88
N GLY A 121 13.57 -8.37 9.79
CA GLY A 121 12.59 -9.45 9.63
C GLY A 121 11.63 -9.21 8.47
N LEU A 122 11.18 -7.95 8.30
CA LEU A 122 10.30 -7.56 7.19
C LEU A 122 11.07 -7.54 5.85
N GLN A 123 12.34 -7.11 5.87
CA GLN A 123 13.22 -7.15 4.70
C GLN A 123 13.40 -8.59 4.20
N ARG A 124 13.75 -9.52 5.10
CA ARG A 124 13.88 -10.95 4.77
C ARG A 124 12.58 -11.56 4.24
N TYR A 125 11.44 -11.13 4.79
CA TYR A 125 10.13 -11.52 4.27
C TYR A 125 9.99 -11.08 2.80
N TYR A 126 10.29 -9.83 2.48
CA TYR A 126 10.20 -9.36 1.09
C TYR A 126 11.19 -10.04 0.16
N GLU A 127 12.41 -10.31 0.61
CA GLU A 127 13.40 -11.08 -0.13
C GLU A 127 12.88 -12.49 -0.46
N SER A 128 12.31 -13.20 0.52
CA SER A 128 11.66 -14.50 0.31
C SER A 128 10.44 -14.44 -0.62
N ALA A 129 9.79 -13.27 -0.71
CA ALA A 129 8.69 -13.02 -1.64
C ALA A 129 9.16 -12.57 -3.05
N GLY A 130 10.45 -12.69 -3.34
CA GLY A 130 11.04 -12.43 -4.65
C GLY A 130 11.38 -10.96 -4.92
N PHE A 131 11.46 -10.14 -3.88
CA PHE A 131 12.04 -8.79 -4.02
C PHE A 131 13.56 -8.87 -3.97
N ALA A 132 14.21 -8.20 -4.93
CA ALA A 132 15.62 -7.90 -4.87
C ALA A 132 15.83 -6.53 -4.22
N HIS A 133 16.73 -6.45 -3.24
CA HIS A 133 17.18 -5.19 -2.69
C HIS A 133 17.84 -4.34 -3.79
N VAL A 134 17.47 -3.08 -3.87
CA VAL A 134 18.02 -2.12 -4.86
C VAL A 134 19.08 -1.25 -4.19
N ARG A 135 18.70 -0.56 -3.11
CA ARG A 135 19.59 0.28 -2.30
C ARG A 135 18.93 0.65 -0.97
N THR A 136 19.71 1.21 -0.07
CA THR A 136 19.20 1.78 1.18
C THR A 136 19.46 3.28 1.22
N GLU A 137 18.40 4.07 1.32
CA GLU A 137 18.44 5.52 1.42
C GLU A 137 18.08 5.98 2.84
N SER A 138 18.70 7.05 3.32
CA SER A 138 18.47 7.56 4.68
C SER A 138 18.25 9.07 4.77
N PRO A 139 17.23 9.63 4.07
CA PRO A 139 16.83 11.01 4.30
C PRO A 139 16.39 11.20 5.75
N SER A 140 16.84 12.30 6.37
CA SER A 140 16.73 12.53 7.82
C SER A 140 15.28 12.56 8.33
N HIS A 141 14.33 12.96 7.47
CA HIS A 141 12.90 13.00 7.78
C HIS A 141 12.17 11.68 7.56
N ARG A 142 12.85 10.62 7.11
CA ARG A 142 12.24 9.31 6.82
C ARG A 142 12.88 8.20 7.62
N LYS A 143 12.05 7.36 8.24
CA LYS A 143 12.48 6.08 8.83
C LYS A 143 12.49 4.93 7.82
N SER A 144 11.66 5.00 6.78
CA SER A 144 11.73 4.08 5.64
C SER A 144 12.90 4.43 4.73
N GLY A 145 13.33 3.47 3.92
CA GLY A 145 14.40 3.68 2.96
C GLY A 145 15.16 2.42 2.56
N TRP A 146 14.79 1.24 3.04
CA TRP A 146 15.21 -0.01 2.39
C TRP A 146 14.35 -0.20 1.14
N LEU A 147 14.94 -0.03 -0.04
CA LEU A 147 14.23 -0.03 -1.32
C LEU A 147 14.43 -1.37 -2.01
N ALA A 148 13.35 -1.95 -2.51
CA ALA A 148 13.42 -3.22 -3.20
C ALA A 148 12.43 -3.29 -4.36
N GLN A 149 12.72 -4.17 -5.32
CA GLN A 149 11.88 -4.38 -6.49
C GLN A 149 11.69 -5.86 -6.81
N ARG A 150 10.53 -6.18 -7.34
CA ARG A 150 10.11 -7.53 -7.74
C ARG A 150 9.63 -7.51 -9.18
N PRO A 151 9.99 -8.49 -10.05
CA PRO A 151 9.43 -8.57 -11.40
C PRO A 151 7.91 -8.67 -11.36
N ALA A 152 7.21 -7.87 -12.17
CA ALA A 152 5.75 -7.91 -12.27
C ALA A 152 5.23 -9.27 -12.77
N SER A 153 6.03 -9.98 -13.55
CA SER A 153 5.73 -11.32 -14.06
C SER A 153 5.90 -12.44 -13.04
N LEU A 154 6.52 -12.17 -11.88
CA LEU A 154 6.80 -13.21 -10.90
C LEU A 154 5.52 -13.61 -10.16
N VAL A 155 5.21 -14.90 -10.18
CA VAL A 155 4.15 -15.54 -9.43
C VAL A 155 4.78 -16.65 -8.61
N LEU A 156 4.62 -16.61 -7.29
CA LEU A 156 5.21 -17.59 -6.37
C LEU A 156 4.17 -18.49 -5.71
N ASN A 157 2.90 -18.09 -5.77
CA ASN A 157 1.81 -18.81 -5.12
C ASN A 157 0.94 -19.50 -6.17
N GLU A 158 0.61 -20.77 -5.93
CA GLU A 158 -0.29 -21.55 -6.80
C GLU A 158 -1.72 -20.99 -6.76
N ASN A 159 -2.13 -20.49 -5.59
CA ASN A 159 -3.41 -19.83 -5.39
C ASN A 159 -3.39 -18.37 -5.86
N ALA A 160 -4.55 -17.85 -6.24
CA ALA A 160 -4.70 -16.48 -6.72
C ALA A 160 -5.83 -15.77 -5.98
N LEU A 161 -5.60 -14.51 -5.60
CA LEU A 161 -6.70 -13.61 -5.26
C LEU A 161 -7.58 -13.39 -6.48
N ARG A 162 -8.89 -13.44 -6.27
CA ARG A 162 -9.89 -13.17 -7.30
C ARG A 162 -10.56 -11.83 -7.00
N PRO A 163 -10.82 -10.99 -8.01
CA PRO A 163 -11.67 -9.82 -7.81
C PRO A 163 -13.03 -10.28 -7.28
N THR A 164 -13.53 -9.61 -6.24
CA THR A 164 -14.93 -9.75 -5.85
C THR A 164 -15.81 -9.06 -6.89
N ALA A 165 -16.95 -9.66 -7.25
CA ALA A 165 -17.86 -9.11 -8.26
C ALA A 165 -18.49 -7.77 -7.85
N ASP A 166 -18.40 -7.41 -6.58
CA ASP A 166 -18.96 -6.18 -6.03
C ASP A 166 -17.97 -5.02 -6.13
N VAL A 167 -17.87 -4.43 -7.32
CA VAL A 167 -17.39 -3.05 -7.44
C VAL A 167 -18.47 -2.15 -6.86
N VAL A 168 -18.42 -1.91 -5.55
CA VAL A 168 -19.22 -0.86 -4.92
C VAL A 168 -18.76 0.47 -5.53
N SER A 169 -19.50 0.95 -6.52
CA SER A 169 -19.38 2.33 -6.99
C SER A 169 -19.65 3.23 -5.79
N LEU A 170 -18.61 3.83 -5.23
CA LEU A 170 -18.80 4.91 -4.27
C LEU A 170 -19.63 5.99 -4.96
N PRO A 171 -20.76 6.44 -4.38
CA PRO A 171 -21.55 7.49 -4.99
C PRO A 171 -20.66 8.71 -5.18
N ARG A 172 -20.57 9.18 -6.43
CA ARG A 172 -19.89 10.45 -6.75
C ARG A 172 -20.48 11.51 -5.83
N VAL A 173 -19.69 12.03 -4.89
CA VAL A 173 -20.07 13.20 -4.12
C VAL A 173 -20.19 14.35 -5.11
N GLY A 174 -21.43 14.68 -5.47
CA GLY A 174 -21.74 15.83 -6.29
C GLY A 174 -21.34 17.08 -5.52
N VAL A 175 -20.32 17.78 -6.01
CA VAL A 175 -20.05 19.14 -5.56
C VAL A 175 -21.19 20.01 -6.07
N SER A 176 -22.17 20.27 -5.21
CA SER A 176 -23.16 21.31 -5.45
C SER A 176 -22.43 22.66 -5.32
N SER A 177 -22.15 23.29 -6.45
CA SER A 177 -21.71 24.68 -6.48
C SER A 177 -22.89 25.56 -6.06
N ALA A 178 -22.93 25.97 -4.80
CA ALA A 178 -23.79 27.06 -4.36
C ALA A 178 -23.42 28.31 -5.16
N GLY A 179 -24.31 28.71 -6.07
CA GLY A 179 -24.16 29.90 -6.89
C GLY A 179 -24.03 31.14 -6.00
N ARG A 180 -22.86 31.79 -6.06
CA ARG A 180 -22.68 33.14 -5.57
C ARG A 180 -23.50 34.07 -6.46
N LYS A 181 -24.59 34.63 -5.95
CA LYS A 181 -25.23 35.81 -6.53
C LYS A 181 -24.24 36.97 -6.41
N LEU A 182 -23.80 37.50 -7.55
CA LEU A 182 -23.17 38.81 -7.64
C LEU A 182 -24.24 39.89 -7.49
N PRO A 183 -24.00 40.98 -6.75
CA PRO A 183 -24.91 42.12 -6.72
C PRO A 183 -24.84 42.88 -8.05
N SER A 184 -26.01 43.16 -8.63
CA SER A 184 -26.18 44.03 -9.78
C SER A 184 -26.02 45.49 -9.35
N HIS A 185 -25.00 46.18 -9.88
CA HIS A 185 -24.94 47.63 -9.91
C HIS A 185 -25.55 48.12 -11.23
N ASN A 186 -26.77 48.66 -11.18
CA ASN A 186 -27.17 49.98 -11.66
C ASN A 186 -28.67 50.18 -11.44
#